data_AF-L0AWL7-F1
#
_entry.id   AF-L0AWL7-F1
#
_cell.length_a   1.000
_cell.length_b   1.000
_cell.length_c   1.000
_cell.angle_alpha   90.00
_cell.angle_beta   90.00
_cell.angle_gamma   90.00
#
_symmetry.space_group_name_H-M   'P 1'
#
loop_
_entity.id
_entity.type
_entity.pdbx_description
1 polymer ?
#
loop_
_entity_poly.entity_id
_entity_poly.type
_entity_poly.pdbx_seq_one_letter_code
_entity_poly.pdbx_strand_id
1 'polypeptide(L)'
;MSQGKTSMICGKMMVFMTHLLLLLGVLRIDRVYSILQKEKVPIDINLSGQRPARITTIPSAKFFGGINYIIQHSRRHTHILGAVYDKEELIIEGSPMSVSRYVLHVIREDDSRYLRIITRNRSTGAHVSTVNEYVKGHGDSGYRRLNRIPMDIDLLSQESSQYICVDFVTDWKTIDGNIESLRDLDGIPENLELIPMRYRIQKEVQDDFVLGRVKYGQYLVEDLTEGLISKEIIWEGGIEHPRIMTISRYTNWSEVVINYRFISGEFDKFYVRDSKRTFIDLRG
;
A
#
# COMPACT_ATOMS: atom_id res chain seq x y z
N MET A 1 -19.92 38.48 61.57
CA MET A 1 -19.71 37.09 61.10
C MET A 1 -19.31 37.10 59.63
N SER A 2 -18.04 37.32 59.30
CA SER A 2 -17.54 37.22 57.91
C SER A 2 -16.00 37.16 57.88
N GLN A 3 -15.41 36.17 58.55
CA GLN A 3 -13.95 35.93 58.49
C GLN A 3 -13.56 34.49 58.13
N GLY A 4 -14.53 33.64 57.76
CA GLY A 4 -14.27 32.22 57.48
C GLY A 4 -14.09 31.80 56.02
N LYS A 5 -14.31 32.67 55.03
CA LYS A 5 -14.36 32.27 53.60
C LYS A 5 -13.07 32.52 52.80
N THR A 6 -12.16 33.35 53.27
CA THR A 6 -10.93 33.71 52.52
C THR A 6 -9.82 32.67 52.61
N SER A 7 -9.77 31.86 53.68
CA SER A 7 -8.73 30.83 53.85
C SER A 7 -8.89 29.63 52.90
N MET A 8 -10.13 29.28 52.52
CA MET A 8 -10.39 28.09 51.69
C MET A 8 -10.06 28.27 50.20
N ILE A 9 -9.98 29.52 49.72
CA ILE A 9 -9.73 29.83 48.30
C ILE A 9 -8.23 29.70 47.97
N CYS A 10 -7.35 30.03 48.92
CA CYS A 10 -5.89 30.01 48.71
C CYS A 10 -5.35 28.57 48.50
N GLY A 11 -5.84 27.61 49.30
CA GLY A 11 -5.40 26.21 49.19
C GLY A 11 -5.77 25.55 47.85
N LYS A 12 -6.99 25.81 47.34
CA LYS A 12 -7.43 25.26 46.05
C LYS A 12 -6.66 25.83 44.87
N MET A 13 -6.26 27.11 44.93
CA MET A 13 -5.49 27.76 43.87
C MET A 13 -4.06 27.19 43.78
N MET A 14 -3.45 26.83 44.92
CA MET A 14 -2.10 26.27 44.97
C MET A 14 -2.03 24.84 44.40
N VAL A 15 -3.06 24.02 44.64
CA VAL A 15 -3.20 22.68 44.05
C VAL A 15 -3.40 22.76 42.54
N PHE A 16 -4.23 23.70 42.06
CA PHE A 16 -4.45 23.88 40.62
C PHE A 16 -3.17 24.32 39.88
N MET A 17 -2.41 25.25 40.46
CA MET A 17 -1.13 25.70 39.88
C MET A 17 -0.08 24.58 39.81
N THR A 18 0.01 23.72 40.83
CA THR A 18 0.92 22.56 40.80
C THR A 18 0.52 21.53 39.74
N HIS A 19 -0.78 21.27 39.57
CA HIS A 19 -1.27 20.36 38.53
C HIS A 19 -1.03 20.93 37.12
N LEU A 20 -1.21 22.24 36.94
CA LEU A 20 -0.92 22.92 35.68
C LEU A 20 0.58 22.88 35.33
N LEU A 21 1.46 23.10 36.31
CA LEU A 21 2.91 23.01 36.11
C LEU A 21 3.37 21.57 35.82
N LEU A 22 2.79 20.57 36.48
CA LEU A 22 3.05 19.15 36.17
C LEU A 22 2.57 18.79 34.77
N LEU A 23 1.37 19.24 34.37
CA LEU A 23 0.85 19.03 33.02
C LEU A 23 1.77 19.69 31.96
N LEU A 24 2.20 20.93 32.19
CA LEU A 24 3.14 21.63 31.33
C LEU A 24 4.51 20.94 31.29
N GLY A 25 4.96 20.35 32.41
CA GLY A 25 6.18 19.56 32.50
C GLY A 25 6.10 18.25 31.71
N VAL A 26 5.00 17.50 31.83
CA VAL A 26 4.76 16.28 31.05
C VAL A 26 4.69 16.59 29.56
N LEU A 27 3.96 17.65 29.16
CA LEU A 27 3.90 18.12 27.78
C LEU A 27 5.26 18.58 27.22
N ARG A 28 6.22 18.95 28.07
CA ARG A 28 7.60 19.28 27.66
C ARG A 28 8.45 18.03 27.46
N ILE A 29 8.24 16.97 28.24
CA ILE A 29 9.03 15.73 28.16
C ILE A 29 8.75 14.99 26.85
N ASP A 30 7.51 15.01 26.34
CA ASP A 30 7.15 14.37 25.07
C ASP A 30 7.86 14.98 23.85
N ARG A 31 8.37 16.23 23.95
CA ARG A 31 9.11 16.87 22.85
C ARG A 31 10.62 16.57 22.83
N VAL A 32 11.19 15.99 23.88
CA VAL A 32 12.67 15.95 24.04
C VAL A 32 13.30 14.67 23.46
N TYR A 33 12.52 13.67 23.03
CA TYR A 33 13.08 12.38 22.59
C TYR A 33 12.96 12.08 21.09
N SER A 34 12.90 13.08 20.20
CA SER A 34 13.28 12.82 18.81
C SER A 34 14.80 12.77 18.70
N ILE A 35 15.38 11.60 19.01
CA ILE A 35 16.79 11.29 18.73
C ILE A 35 17.08 11.73 17.29
N LEU A 36 17.95 12.73 17.12
CA LEU A 36 18.36 13.24 15.83
C LEU A 36 18.80 12.05 14.97
N GLN A 37 18.10 11.82 13.86
CA GLN A 37 18.49 10.73 12.97
C GLN A 37 19.86 11.06 12.40
N LYS A 38 20.85 10.22 12.72
CA LYS A 38 22.17 10.32 12.13
C LYS A 38 22.03 10.15 10.62
N GLU A 39 22.51 11.15 9.88
CA GLU A 39 22.60 11.10 8.42
C GLU A 39 23.36 9.85 7.98
N LYS A 40 22.78 9.12 7.03
CA LYS A 40 23.42 7.96 6.42
C LYS A 40 24.23 8.40 5.21
N VAL A 41 25.33 7.70 4.95
CA VAL A 41 26.14 7.93 3.75
C VAL A 41 25.36 7.38 2.54
N PRO A 42 24.92 8.23 1.60
CA PRO A 42 24.26 7.77 0.40
C PRO A 42 25.25 7.01 -0.49
N ILE A 43 24.76 5.94 -1.12
CA ILE A 43 25.50 5.18 -2.12
C ILE A 43 24.66 5.16 -3.37
N ASP A 44 25.10 5.92 -4.37
CA ASP A 44 24.41 6.02 -5.63
C ASP A 44 24.54 4.70 -6.40
N ILE A 45 23.52 4.40 -7.20
CA ILE A 45 23.47 3.19 -8.00
C ILE A 45 23.22 3.56 -9.46
N ASN A 46 24.02 2.97 -10.35
CA ASN A 46 23.76 2.98 -11.78
C ASN A 46 23.29 1.58 -12.21
N LEU A 47 22.04 1.50 -12.69
CA LEU A 47 21.39 0.25 -13.07
C LEU A 47 22.07 -0.44 -14.27
N SER A 48 22.68 0.34 -15.17
CA SER A 48 23.47 -0.17 -16.31
C SER A 48 24.97 -0.31 -16.01
N GLY A 49 25.42 0.15 -14.84
CA GLY A 49 26.83 0.22 -14.48
C GLY A 49 27.32 -0.93 -13.60
N GLN A 50 28.57 -0.83 -13.16
CA GLN A 50 29.11 -1.73 -12.15
C GLN A 50 28.44 -1.46 -10.80
N ARG A 51 27.90 -2.51 -10.19
CA ARG A 51 27.28 -2.44 -8.85
C ARG A 51 28.33 -2.08 -7.79
N PRO A 52 28.12 -1.03 -6.97
CA PRO A 52 28.97 -0.72 -5.83
C PRO A 52 29.08 -1.88 -4.83
N ALA A 53 30.26 -2.09 -4.25
CA ALA A 53 30.55 -3.21 -3.35
C ALA A 53 29.66 -3.29 -2.09
N ARG A 54 29.02 -2.18 -1.70
CA ARG A 54 28.15 -2.07 -0.51
C ARG A 54 26.66 -2.33 -0.82
N ILE A 55 26.33 -2.59 -2.07
CA ILE A 55 24.98 -2.92 -2.53
C ILE A 55 24.92 -4.41 -2.83
N THR A 56 23.90 -5.08 -2.29
CA THR A 56 23.57 -6.48 -2.56
C THR A 56 22.35 -6.54 -3.48
N THR A 57 22.28 -7.57 -4.31
CA THR A 57 21.13 -7.87 -5.15
C THR A 57 20.46 -9.17 -4.70
N ILE A 58 19.13 -9.19 -4.70
CA ILE A 58 18.32 -10.37 -4.41
C ILE A 58 17.29 -10.54 -5.53
N PRO A 59 17.16 -11.72 -6.16
CA PRO A 59 16.08 -11.97 -7.11
C PRO A 59 14.71 -11.70 -6.49
N SER A 60 13.78 -11.14 -7.26
CA SER A 60 12.42 -10.91 -6.81
C SER A 60 11.60 -12.19 -6.87
N ALA A 61 10.94 -12.56 -5.75
CA ALA A 61 10.00 -13.68 -5.74
C ALA A 61 8.72 -13.38 -6.53
N LYS A 62 8.36 -12.10 -6.66
CA LYS A 62 7.09 -11.66 -7.26
C LYS A 62 7.20 -11.26 -8.73
N PHE A 63 8.33 -10.70 -9.12
CA PHE A 63 8.57 -10.27 -10.50
C PHE A 63 9.62 -11.17 -11.12
N PHE A 64 9.20 -12.03 -12.05
CA PHE A 64 10.11 -12.91 -12.77
C PHE A 64 11.22 -12.08 -13.46
N GLY A 65 12.47 -12.48 -13.28
CA GLY A 65 13.64 -11.73 -13.77
C GLY A 65 13.93 -10.42 -13.01
N GLY A 66 13.12 -10.05 -12.03
CA GLY A 66 13.30 -8.83 -11.24
C GLY A 66 14.48 -8.94 -10.27
N ILE A 67 15.21 -7.83 -10.11
CA ILE A 67 16.36 -7.73 -9.21
C ILE A 67 16.09 -6.63 -8.18
N ASN A 68 16.11 -7.00 -6.90
CA ASN A 68 16.06 -6.05 -5.79
C ASN A 68 17.46 -5.62 -5.39
N TYR A 69 17.76 -4.33 -5.44
CA TYR A 69 18.96 -3.72 -4.91
C TYR A 69 18.70 -3.18 -3.50
N ILE A 70 19.59 -3.55 -2.59
CA ILE A 70 19.53 -3.16 -1.18
C ILE A 70 20.94 -2.86 -0.66
N ILE A 71 21.04 -2.03 0.38
CA ILE A 71 22.29 -1.92 1.14
C ILE A 71 22.56 -3.23 1.87
N GLN A 72 23.82 -3.67 1.86
CA GLN A 72 24.27 -4.82 2.63
C GLN A 72 23.77 -4.78 4.06
N HIS A 73 23.33 -5.93 4.58
CA HIS A 73 22.74 -6.02 5.92
C HIS A 73 23.65 -5.43 7.02
N SER A 74 24.95 -5.71 6.96
CA SER A 74 25.95 -5.21 7.91
C SER A 74 26.21 -3.70 7.83
N ARG A 75 25.74 -3.04 6.77
CA ARG A 75 25.95 -1.61 6.49
C ARG A 75 24.67 -0.77 6.53
N ARG A 76 23.50 -1.39 6.71
CA ARG A 76 22.18 -0.70 6.68
C ARG A 76 22.01 0.41 7.72
N HIS A 77 22.81 0.40 8.78
CA HIS A 77 22.77 1.40 9.85
C HIS A 77 23.58 2.66 9.52
N THR A 78 24.56 2.56 8.62
CA THR A 78 25.48 3.65 8.25
C THR A 78 25.29 4.14 6.81
N HIS A 79 24.71 3.30 5.94
CA HIS A 79 24.56 3.56 4.51
C HIS A 79 23.10 3.45 4.09
N ILE A 80 22.77 4.17 3.02
CA ILE A 80 21.48 4.12 2.34
C ILE A 80 21.68 4.18 0.83
N LEU A 81 20.75 3.64 0.05
CA LEU A 81 20.77 3.88 -1.40
C LEU A 81 20.53 5.36 -1.66
N GLY A 82 21.47 5.97 -2.37
CA GLY A 82 21.46 7.38 -2.77
C GLY A 82 20.61 7.62 -4.01
N ALA A 83 21.16 8.38 -4.95
CA ALA A 83 20.56 8.63 -6.25
C ALA A 83 20.56 7.35 -7.11
N VAL A 84 19.54 7.22 -7.95
CA VAL A 84 19.36 6.10 -8.86
C VAL A 84 19.50 6.60 -10.29
N TYR A 85 20.45 6.01 -11.02
CA TYR A 85 20.77 6.33 -12.40
C TYR A 85 20.55 5.12 -13.31
N ASP A 86 20.30 5.38 -14.59
CA ASP A 86 20.49 4.41 -15.66
C ASP A 86 21.39 5.04 -16.74
N LYS A 87 22.63 4.57 -16.85
CA LYS A 87 23.71 5.23 -17.60
C LYS A 87 23.98 6.64 -17.04
N GLU A 88 23.71 7.69 -17.80
CA GLU A 88 23.91 9.10 -17.40
C GLU A 88 22.60 9.76 -16.94
N GLU A 89 21.47 9.05 -17.06
CA GLU A 89 20.15 9.57 -16.72
C GLU A 89 19.89 9.42 -15.21
N LEU A 90 19.72 10.54 -14.51
CA LEU A 90 19.22 10.56 -13.14
C LEU A 90 17.72 10.28 -13.14
N ILE A 91 17.30 9.20 -12.47
CA ILE A 91 15.89 8.83 -12.36
C ILE A 91 15.25 9.45 -11.13
N ILE A 92 15.91 9.32 -9.98
CA ILE A 92 15.43 9.90 -8.71
C ILE A 92 16.59 10.17 -7.75
N GLU A 93 16.48 11.30 -7.04
CA GLU A 93 17.45 11.72 -6.04
C GLU A 93 17.42 10.92 -4.75
N GLY A 94 18.57 10.90 -4.08
CA GLY A 94 18.83 10.38 -2.73
C GLY A 94 18.21 11.20 -1.61
N SER A 95 17.89 10.58 -0.46
CA SER A 95 17.79 11.33 0.80
C SER A 95 18.61 10.64 1.90
N PRO A 96 19.61 11.33 2.48
CA PRO A 96 20.42 10.77 3.57
C PRO A 96 19.64 10.63 4.89
N MET A 97 18.49 11.29 5.00
CA MET A 97 17.59 11.25 6.16
C MET A 97 16.63 10.06 6.15
N SER A 98 16.54 9.34 5.03
CA SER A 98 15.67 8.17 4.93
C SER A 98 16.16 7.03 5.83
N VAL A 99 15.21 6.28 6.38
CA VAL A 99 15.49 5.11 7.22
C VAL A 99 15.99 3.95 6.37
N SER A 100 15.37 3.73 5.21
CA SER A 100 15.76 2.68 4.27
C SER A 100 15.24 3.01 2.89
N ARG A 101 15.91 2.49 1.86
CA ARG A 101 15.50 2.61 0.47
C ARG A 101 15.78 1.30 -0.26
N TYR A 102 14.85 0.93 -1.15
CA TYR A 102 14.85 -0.31 -1.92
C TYR A 102 14.60 0.04 -3.38
N VAL A 103 15.29 -0.64 -4.29
CA VAL A 103 15.10 -0.46 -5.74
C VAL A 103 14.86 -1.83 -6.36
N LEU A 104 13.70 -2.02 -6.98
CA LEU A 104 13.39 -3.18 -7.80
C LEU A 104 13.49 -2.78 -9.26
N HIS A 105 14.33 -3.47 -10.02
CA HIS A 105 14.47 -3.30 -11.47
C HIS A 105 14.03 -4.59 -12.16
N VAL A 106 13.14 -4.48 -13.15
CA VAL A 106 12.59 -5.60 -13.91
C VAL A 106 12.76 -5.30 -15.39
N ILE A 107 13.38 -6.21 -16.12
CA ILE A 107 13.41 -6.21 -17.59
C ILE A 107 12.31 -7.17 -18.04
N ARG A 108 11.35 -6.67 -18.83
CA ARG A 108 10.19 -7.44 -19.30
C ARG A 108 10.51 -8.14 -20.62
N GLU A 109 9.59 -9.00 -21.05
CA GLU A 109 9.71 -9.79 -22.28
C GLU A 109 9.76 -8.92 -23.55
N ASP A 110 9.13 -7.75 -23.53
CA ASP A 110 9.14 -6.74 -24.60
C ASP A 110 10.34 -5.78 -24.53
N ASP A 111 11.36 -6.11 -23.71
CA ASP A 111 12.54 -5.28 -23.41
C ASP A 111 12.21 -3.92 -22.75
N SER A 112 10.95 -3.69 -22.38
CA SER A 112 10.60 -2.56 -21.52
C SER A 112 11.15 -2.79 -20.10
N ARG A 113 11.49 -1.70 -19.44
CA ARG A 113 12.06 -1.71 -18.09
C ARG A 113 11.07 -1.11 -17.12
N TYR A 114 10.84 -1.83 -16.03
CA TYR A 114 10.04 -1.37 -14.92
C TYR A 114 10.93 -1.17 -13.69
N LEU A 115 10.76 -0.03 -13.03
CA LEU A 115 11.53 0.34 -11.84
C LEU A 115 10.58 0.74 -10.72
N ARG A 116 10.76 0.16 -9.54
CA ARG A 116 10.06 0.55 -8.32
C ARG A 116 11.08 0.94 -7.26
N ILE A 117 10.98 2.18 -6.78
CA ILE A 117 11.79 2.70 -5.69
C ILE A 117 10.90 2.93 -4.47
N ILE A 118 11.23 2.26 -3.37
CA ILE A 118 10.50 2.40 -2.11
C ILE A 118 11.41 3.08 -1.10
N THR A 119 10.98 4.23 -0.58
CA THR A 119 11.72 5.00 0.41
C THR A 119 10.93 5.04 1.71
N ARG A 120 11.53 4.60 2.80
CA ARG A 120 10.93 4.67 4.14
C ARG A 120 11.59 5.79 4.92
N ASN A 121 10.77 6.73 5.39
CA ASN A 121 11.17 7.85 6.23
C ASN A 121 10.63 7.65 7.66
N ARG A 122 11.20 8.36 8.63
CA ARG A 122 10.65 8.48 9.98
C ARG A 122 10.06 9.88 10.10
N SER A 123 8.78 9.97 10.42
CA SER A 123 8.09 11.25 10.66
C SER A 123 7.35 11.13 11.97
N THR A 124 7.58 12.05 12.91
CA THR A 124 6.84 12.16 14.18
C THR A 124 6.62 10.84 14.93
N GLY A 125 7.64 9.98 14.96
CA GLY A 125 7.58 8.67 15.63
C GLY A 125 6.99 7.53 14.79
N ALA A 126 6.32 7.84 13.69
CA ALA A 126 5.81 6.86 12.73
C ALA A 126 6.79 6.63 11.57
N HIS A 127 6.63 5.49 10.90
CA HIS A 127 7.29 5.23 9.64
C HIS A 127 6.34 5.49 8.48
N VAL A 128 6.79 6.30 7.53
CA VAL A 128 6.05 6.60 6.30
C VAL A 128 6.87 6.05 5.15
N SER A 129 6.27 5.15 4.37
CA SER A 129 6.86 4.67 3.13
C SER A 129 6.28 5.46 1.96
N THR A 130 7.09 5.67 0.93
CA THR A 130 6.66 6.22 -0.36
C THR A 130 7.17 5.33 -1.48
N VAL A 131 6.31 5.08 -2.46
CA VAL A 131 6.59 4.24 -3.61
C VAL A 131 6.59 5.12 -4.85
N ASN A 132 7.68 5.08 -5.60
CA ASN A 132 7.78 5.72 -6.90
C ASN A 132 8.02 4.64 -7.94
N GLU A 133 7.12 4.54 -8.90
CA GLU A 133 7.21 3.59 -10.00
C GLU A 133 7.51 4.34 -11.29
N TYR A 134 8.37 3.73 -12.12
CA TYR A 134 8.80 4.26 -13.40
C TYR A 134 8.79 3.14 -14.43
N VAL A 135 8.58 3.51 -15.68
CA VAL A 135 8.69 2.61 -16.83
C VAL A 135 9.52 3.28 -17.91
N LYS A 136 10.26 2.48 -18.67
CA LYS A 136 10.97 2.88 -19.89
C LYS A 136 10.60 1.87 -20.96
N GLY A 137 9.83 2.28 -21.96
CA GLY A 137 9.44 1.44 -23.08
C GLY A 137 10.64 1.09 -23.96
N HIS A 138 10.44 0.13 -24.87
CA HIS A 138 11.45 -0.21 -25.85
C HIS A 138 11.70 0.98 -26.78
N GLY A 139 12.95 1.46 -26.82
CA GLY A 139 13.34 2.64 -27.61
C GLY A 139 13.11 3.99 -26.92
N ASP A 140 12.47 4.02 -25.75
CA ASP A 140 12.31 5.26 -24.99
C ASP A 140 13.67 5.81 -24.56
N SER A 141 13.86 7.12 -24.69
CA SER A 141 15.11 7.78 -24.31
C SER A 141 15.30 7.80 -22.78
N GLY A 142 14.20 7.83 -22.02
CA GLY A 142 14.23 7.96 -20.57
C GLY A 142 13.07 7.30 -19.84
N TYR A 143 13.17 7.24 -18.51
CA TYR A 143 12.12 6.72 -17.66
C TYR A 143 11.01 7.76 -17.50
N ARG A 144 9.75 7.32 -17.65
CA ARG A 144 8.57 8.09 -17.23
C ARG A 144 8.05 7.57 -15.90
N ARG A 145 7.60 8.48 -15.03
CA ARG A 145 6.90 8.11 -13.80
C ARG A 145 5.54 7.50 -14.16
N LEU A 146 5.18 6.38 -13.54
CA LEU A 146 3.87 5.77 -13.72
C LEU A 146 2.80 6.58 -13.01
N ASN A 147 1.80 7.02 -13.77
CA ASN A 147 0.58 7.68 -13.29
C ASN A 147 -0.60 6.95 -13.94
N ARG A 148 -1.32 6.14 -13.16
CA ARG A 148 -2.43 5.33 -13.67
C ARG A 148 -3.74 6.12 -13.65
N ILE A 149 -4.56 5.88 -14.66
CA ILE A 149 -5.91 6.43 -14.77
C ILE A 149 -6.87 5.47 -14.05
N PRO A 150 -7.62 5.93 -13.03
CA PRO A 150 -8.61 5.10 -12.37
C PRO A 150 -9.79 4.82 -13.33
N MET A 151 -10.20 3.57 -13.42
CA MET A 151 -11.35 3.12 -14.19
C MET A 151 -12.49 2.69 -13.27
N ASP A 152 -13.67 3.27 -13.48
CA ASP A 152 -14.88 2.85 -12.80
C ASP A 152 -15.29 1.45 -13.30
N ILE A 153 -15.74 0.59 -12.38
CA ILE A 153 -16.19 -0.78 -12.67
C ILE A 153 -17.55 -1.04 -12.02
N ASP A 154 -18.45 -1.65 -12.77
CA ASP A 154 -19.70 -2.21 -12.26
C ASP A 154 -19.66 -3.74 -12.34
N LEU A 155 -19.60 -4.39 -11.19
CA LEU A 155 -19.37 -5.84 -11.11
C LEU A 155 -20.51 -6.66 -11.74
N LEU A 156 -21.75 -6.14 -11.76
CA LEU A 156 -22.89 -6.86 -12.33
C LEU A 156 -22.86 -6.93 -13.85
N SER A 157 -22.32 -5.90 -14.50
CA SER A 157 -22.37 -5.74 -15.96
C SER A 157 -20.99 -5.84 -16.62
N GLN A 158 -19.91 -5.86 -15.83
CA GLN A 158 -18.56 -5.89 -16.37
C GLN A 158 -18.20 -7.26 -16.94
N GLU A 159 -18.00 -7.28 -18.25
CA GLU A 159 -17.40 -8.41 -18.98
C GLU A 159 -15.89 -8.20 -19.18
N SER A 160 -15.18 -9.24 -19.61
CA SER A 160 -13.79 -9.08 -20.04
C SER A 160 -13.71 -8.13 -21.25
N SER A 161 -12.75 -7.22 -21.22
CA SER A 161 -12.49 -6.23 -22.27
C SER A 161 -10.98 -6.04 -22.45
N GLN A 162 -10.54 -5.23 -23.41
CA GLN A 162 -9.11 -4.92 -23.61
C GLN A 162 -8.42 -4.28 -22.38
N TYR A 163 -9.19 -3.77 -21.41
CA TYR A 163 -8.64 -3.12 -20.21
C TYR A 163 -8.82 -3.95 -18.94
N ILE A 164 -9.93 -4.68 -18.82
CA ILE A 164 -10.32 -5.43 -17.62
C ILE A 164 -10.36 -6.92 -17.96
N CYS A 165 -9.64 -7.72 -17.19
CA CYS A 165 -9.72 -9.18 -17.20
C CYS A 165 -10.70 -9.61 -16.10
N VAL A 166 -11.69 -10.39 -16.50
CA VAL A 166 -12.64 -11.08 -15.61
C VAL A 166 -12.38 -12.57 -15.71
N ASP A 167 -11.96 -13.19 -14.61
CA ASP A 167 -11.66 -14.62 -14.54
C ASP A 167 -12.36 -15.31 -13.35
N PHE A 168 -12.63 -16.61 -13.48
CA PHE A 168 -13.15 -17.39 -12.37
C PHE A 168 -12.03 -17.70 -11.37
N VAL A 169 -12.31 -17.60 -10.07
CA VAL A 169 -11.35 -17.96 -9.04
C VAL A 169 -11.42 -19.47 -8.78
N THR A 170 -10.42 -20.19 -9.28
CA THR A 170 -10.32 -21.65 -9.11
C THR A 170 -9.55 -22.06 -7.84
N ASP A 171 -8.65 -21.22 -7.35
CA ASP A 171 -7.85 -21.49 -6.15
C ASP A 171 -8.47 -20.87 -4.89
N TRP A 172 -9.60 -21.45 -4.46
CA TRP A 172 -10.35 -21.05 -3.28
C TRP A 172 -9.56 -21.18 -1.97
N LYS A 173 -8.45 -21.93 -1.95
CA LYS A 173 -7.61 -22.10 -0.75
C LYS A 173 -6.79 -20.84 -0.43
N THR A 174 -6.48 -20.03 -1.44
CA THR A 174 -5.70 -18.80 -1.27
C THR A 174 -6.52 -17.61 -0.76
N ILE A 175 -7.86 -17.71 -0.80
CA ILE A 175 -8.74 -16.74 -0.17
C ILE A 175 -8.86 -17.12 1.31
N ASP A 176 -7.89 -16.63 2.10
CA ASP A 176 -7.71 -16.87 3.54
C ASP A 176 -9.02 -17.11 4.33
N GLY A 177 -9.23 -18.36 4.73
CA GLY A 177 -9.70 -18.76 6.06
C GLY A 177 -11.16 -18.53 6.48
N ASN A 178 -11.99 -17.76 5.75
CA ASN A 178 -13.34 -17.40 6.21
C ASN A 178 -14.50 -17.77 5.27
N ILE A 179 -14.23 -18.49 4.16
CA ILE A 179 -15.28 -19.06 3.31
C ILE A 179 -15.68 -20.43 3.89
N GLU A 180 -16.33 -20.44 5.04
CA GLU A 180 -16.86 -21.68 5.64
C GLU A 180 -18.14 -22.15 4.93
N SER A 181 -18.80 -21.31 4.14
CA SER A 181 -20.18 -21.54 3.69
C SER A 181 -20.34 -22.26 2.34
N LEU A 182 -19.27 -22.78 1.73
CA LEU A 182 -19.34 -23.45 0.40
C LEU A 182 -18.62 -24.81 0.34
N ARG A 183 -18.35 -25.43 1.50
CA ARG A 183 -17.65 -26.73 1.57
C ARG A 183 -18.64 -27.90 1.53
N ASP A 184 -19.32 -28.08 0.40
CA ASP A 184 -19.85 -29.40 0.04
C ASP A 184 -18.77 -30.20 -0.70
N LEU A 185 -18.79 -31.53 -0.53
CA LEU A 185 -17.63 -32.43 -0.50
C LEU A 185 -16.70 -32.46 -1.74
N ASP A 186 -17.09 -31.91 -2.88
CA ASP A 186 -16.32 -32.00 -4.14
C ASP A 186 -15.81 -30.64 -4.67
N GLY A 187 -16.06 -29.53 -3.97
CA GLY A 187 -15.44 -28.22 -4.24
C GLY A 187 -15.87 -27.51 -5.53
N ILE A 188 -16.90 -28.01 -6.22
CA ILE A 188 -17.53 -27.33 -7.36
C ILE A 188 -18.95 -26.92 -6.94
N PRO A 189 -19.32 -25.63 -6.96
CA PRO A 189 -20.68 -25.21 -6.64
C PRO A 189 -21.66 -25.75 -7.69
N GLU A 190 -22.78 -26.34 -7.25
CA GLU A 190 -23.84 -26.83 -8.16
C GLU A 190 -24.45 -25.71 -9.01
N ASN A 191 -24.43 -24.47 -8.50
CA ASN A 191 -24.89 -23.29 -9.22
C ASN A 191 -23.71 -22.47 -9.76
N LEU A 192 -23.61 -22.37 -11.09
CA LEU A 192 -22.60 -21.59 -11.79
C LEU A 192 -22.64 -20.09 -11.44
N GLU A 193 -23.80 -19.57 -11.02
CA GLU A 193 -23.98 -18.18 -10.58
C GLU A 193 -23.25 -17.88 -9.26
N LEU A 194 -22.86 -18.92 -8.51
CA LEU A 194 -22.12 -18.78 -7.25
C LEU A 194 -20.60 -18.86 -7.44
N ILE A 195 -20.11 -19.09 -8.67
CA ILE A 195 -18.67 -19.17 -8.93
C ILE A 195 -18.05 -17.78 -8.69
N PRO A 196 -17.05 -17.67 -7.79
CA PRO A 196 -16.40 -16.40 -7.55
C PRO A 196 -15.70 -15.87 -8.80
N MET A 197 -15.93 -14.58 -9.09
CA MET A 197 -15.30 -13.87 -10.19
C MET A 197 -14.25 -12.90 -9.66
N ARG A 198 -13.11 -12.83 -10.33
CA ARG A 198 -12.02 -11.91 -10.06
C ARG A 198 -11.91 -10.90 -11.19
N TYR A 199 -11.73 -9.65 -10.80
CA TYR A 199 -11.62 -8.50 -11.69
C TYR A 199 -10.26 -7.84 -11.47
N ARG A 200 -9.53 -7.62 -12.55
CA ARG A 200 -8.22 -6.97 -12.56
C ARG A 200 -7.99 -6.22 -13.87
N ILE A 201 -7.08 -5.26 -13.86
CA ILE A 201 -6.59 -4.66 -15.10
C ILE A 201 -5.76 -5.69 -15.88
N GLN A 202 -5.89 -5.72 -17.20
CA GLN A 202 -5.06 -6.56 -18.07
C GLN A 202 -3.57 -6.26 -17.89
N LYS A 203 -2.71 -7.28 -18.00
CA LYS A 203 -1.27 -7.16 -17.74
C LYS A 203 -0.61 -6.17 -18.70
N GLU A 204 -1.11 -6.10 -19.92
CA GLU A 204 -0.61 -5.29 -21.03
C GLU A 204 -0.86 -3.79 -20.80
N VAL A 205 -1.90 -3.44 -20.06
CA VAL A 205 -2.30 -2.03 -19.80
C VAL A 205 -2.23 -1.64 -18.31
N GLN A 206 -1.66 -2.50 -17.46
CA GLN A 206 -1.57 -2.30 -16.00
C GLN A 206 -0.68 -1.12 -15.57
N ASP A 207 0.15 -0.61 -16.48
CA ASP A 207 0.98 0.57 -16.23
C ASP A 207 0.22 1.88 -16.44
N ASP A 208 -0.88 1.84 -17.20
CA ASP A 208 -1.65 3.02 -17.59
C ASP A 208 -2.99 3.09 -16.87
N PHE A 209 -3.57 1.96 -16.44
CA PHE A 209 -4.87 1.91 -15.77
C PHE A 209 -4.85 1.19 -14.42
N VAL A 210 -5.80 1.54 -13.55
CA VAL A 210 -6.07 0.87 -12.27
C VAL A 210 -7.58 0.82 -12.02
N LEU A 211 -8.10 -0.23 -11.39
CA LEU A 211 -9.51 -0.26 -10.98
C LEU A 211 -9.77 0.81 -9.90
N GLY A 212 -10.62 1.78 -10.21
CA GLY A 212 -10.95 2.92 -9.36
C GLY A 212 -12.19 2.68 -8.51
N ARG A 213 -13.27 3.37 -8.86
CA ARG A 213 -14.57 3.26 -8.19
C ARG A 213 -15.21 1.91 -8.48
N VAL A 214 -15.75 1.28 -7.44
CA VAL A 214 -16.41 -0.03 -7.52
C VAL A 214 -17.91 0.12 -7.27
N LYS A 215 -18.71 -0.37 -8.22
CA LYS A 215 -20.16 -0.42 -8.15
C LYS A 215 -20.67 -1.85 -8.26
N TYR A 216 -21.87 -2.07 -7.76
CA TYR A 216 -22.65 -3.27 -7.96
C TYR A 216 -24.06 -2.83 -8.38
N GLY A 217 -24.29 -2.74 -9.69
CA GLY A 217 -25.46 -2.08 -10.27
C GLY A 217 -25.55 -0.62 -9.80
N GLN A 218 -26.64 -0.30 -9.09
CA GLN A 218 -26.86 1.05 -8.55
C GLN A 218 -26.10 1.33 -7.23
N TYR A 219 -25.54 0.32 -6.59
CA TYR A 219 -24.93 0.47 -5.27
C TYR A 219 -23.44 0.82 -5.39
N LEU A 220 -23.02 1.89 -4.72
CA LEU A 220 -21.61 2.23 -4.55
C LEU A 220 -20.99 1.33 -3.48
N VAL A 221 -19.93 0.62 -3.83
CA VAL A 221 -19.18 -0.26 -2.92
C VAL A 221 -17.96 0.46 -2.35
N GLU A 222 -17.17 1.10 -3.21
CA GLU A 222 -15.94 1.80 -2.83
C GLU A 222 -15.61 2.94 -3.82
N ASP A 223 -15.12 4.09 -3.34
CA ASP A 223 -14.69 5.23 -4.17
C ASP A 223 -13.27 5.73 -3.84
N LEU A 224 -12.45 4.91 -3.17
CA LEU A 224 -11.08 5.31 -2.80
C LEU A 224 -10.11 5.03 -3.95
N THR A 225 -9.62 6.11 -4.56
CA THR A 225 -8.71 6.08 -5.72
C THR A 225 -7.37 6.77 -5.47
N GLU A 226 -7.26 7.60 -4.42
CA GLU A 226 -6.05 8.36 -4.14
C GLU A 226 -4.85 7.45 -3.82
N GLY A 227 -3.75 7.66 -4.55
CA GLY A 227 -2.51 6.93 -4.33
C GLY A 227 -2.60 5.43 -4.65
N LEU A 228 -3.58 5.00 -5.43
CA LEU A 228 -3.77 3.60 -5.78
C LEU A 228 -2.74 3.13 -6.82
N ILE A 229 -2.05 2.03 -6.52
CA ILE A 229 -1.08 1.37 -7.40
C ILE A 229 -1.74 0.22 -8.15
N SER A 230 -2.49 -0.62 -7.44
CA SER A 230 -3.19 -1.76 -8.01
C SER A 230 -4.43 -2.05 -7.17
N LYS A 231 -5.51 -2.49 -7.80
CA LYS A 231 -6.71 -3.00 -7.13
C LYS A 231 -7.17 -4.27 -7.85
N GLU A 232 -7.50 -5.27 -7.05
CA GLU A 232 -8.15 -6.51 -7.47
C GLU A 232 -9.46 -6.63 -6.72
N ILE A 233 -10.49 -7.14 -7.38
CA ILE A 233 -11.82 -7.30 -6.79
C ILE A 233 -12.23 -8.75 -6.97
N ILE A 234 -12.74 -9.37 -5.92
CA ILE A 234 -13.34 -10.70 -5.96
C ILE A 234 -14.80 -10.57 -5.55
N TRP A 235 -15.72 -11.03 -6.40
CA TRP A 235 -17.15 -11.09 -6.13
C TRP A 235 -17.60 -12.54 -6.04
N GLU A 236 -18.33 -12.89 -4.98
CA GLU A 236 -18.93 -14.20 -4.75
C GLU A 236 -20.37 -14.09 -4.21
N GLY A 237 -21.05 -15.22 -4.04
CA GLY A 237 -22.37 -15.30 -3.38
C GLY A 237 -23.57 -15.01 -4.26
N GLY A 238 -23.36 -14.87 -5.58
CA GLY A 238 -24.41 -14.64 -6.57
C GLY A 238 -25.10 -13.29 -6.45
N ILE A 239 -26.23 -13.15 -7.13
CA ILE A 239 -26.96 -11.88 -7.22
C ILE A 239 -27.70 -11.54 -5.92
N GLU A 240 -28.25 -12.55 -5.24
CA GLU A 240 -29.09 -12.37 -4.06
C GLU A 240 -28.29 -12.06 -2.78
N HIS A 241 -27.09 -12.62 -2.65
CA HIS A 241 -26.24 -12.50 -1.47
C HIS A 241 -24.79 -12.12 -1.81
N PRO A 242 -24.58 -11.01 -2.54
CA PRO A 242 -23.26 -10.66 -3.04
C PRO A 242 -22.32 -10.33 -1.89
N ARG A 243 -21.12 -10.89 -1.97
CA ARG A 243 -19.98 -10.57 -1.11
C ARG A 243 -18.85 -10.11 -2.00
N ILE A 244 -18.26 -9.00 -1.65
CA ILE A 244 -17.21 -8.38 -2.45
C ILE A 244 -15.99 -8.23 -1.56
N MET A 245 -14.84 -8.67 -2.06
CA MET A 245 -13.55 -8.44 -1.43
C MET A 245 -12.71 -7.56 -2.34
N THR A 246 -12.18 -6.45 -1.82
CA THR A 246 -11.24 -5.59 -2.55
C THR A 246 -9.85 -5.75 -1.95
N ILE A 247 -8.84 -5.91 -2.82
CA ILE A 247 -7.42 -5.98 -2.45
C ILE A 247 -6.72 -4.80 -3.12
N SER A 248 -6.43 -3.77 -2.35
CA SER A 248 -5.89 -2.49 -2.83
C SER A 248 -4.47 -2.26 -2.33
N ARG A 249 -3.56 -1.86 -3.22
CA ARG A 249 -2.19 -1.44 -2.86
C ARG A 249 -2.00 0.04 -3.14
N TYR A 250 -1.34 0.74 -2.22
CA TYR A 250 -1.18 2.19 -2.26
C TYR A 250 0.28 2.64 -2.32
N THR A 251 0.50 3.89 -2.74
CA THR A 251 1.80 4.56 -2.81
C THR A 251 2.50 4.72 -1.46
N ASN A 252 1.77 4.54 -0.35
CA ASN A 252 2.36 4.46 0.98
C ASN A 252 2.86 3.05 1.35
N TRP A 253 2.89 2.13 0.38
CA TRP A 253 3.29 0.74 0.53
C TRP A 253 2.44 -0.09 1.49
N SER A 254 1.20 0.34 1.74
CA SER A 254 0.21 -0.48 2.41
C SER A 254 -0.66 -1.25 1.42
N GLU A 255 -1.02 -2.46 1.82
CA GLU A 255 -2.05 -3.28 1.21
C GLU A 255 -3.26 -3.28 2.14
N VAL A 256 -4.43 -3.06 1.58
CA VAL A 256 -5.70 -3.05 2.31
C VAL A 256 -6.61 -4.08 1.67
N VAL A 257 -7.04 -5.04 2.48
CA VAL A 257 -8.06 -6.02 2.11
C VAL A 257 -9.34 -5.63 2.82
N ILE A 258 -10.42 -5.39 2.08
CA ILE A 258 -11.73 -5.02 2.62
C ILE A 258 -12.77 -6.03 2.17
N ASN A 259 -13.51 -6.57 3.13
CA ASN A 259 -14.61 -7.49 2.88
C ASN A 259 -15.94 -6.74 3.06
N TYR A 260 -16.76 -6.75 2.02
CA TYR A 260 -18.07 -6.12 1.99
C TYR A 260 -19.17 -7.17 2.02
N ARG A 261 -20.26 -6.85 2.72
CA ARG A 261 -21.49 -7.64 2.72
C ARG A 261 -22.67 -6.76 2.35
N PHE A 262 -23.52 -7.27 1.47
CA PHE A 262 -24.79 -6.65 1.17
C PHE A 262 -25.82 -6.98 2.25
N ILE A 263 -26.57 -5.97 2.68
CA ILE A 263 -27.70 -6.13 3.61
C ILE A 263 -28.93 -5.58 2.91
N SER A 264 -29.85 -6.48 2.55
CA SER A 264 -31.15 -6.13 1.98
C SER A 264 -32.09 -5.61 3.07
N GLY A 265 -32.85 -4.55 2.80
CA GLY A 265 -33.82 -4.01 3.75
C GLY A 265 -34.30 -2.61 3.38
N GLU A 266 -34.55 -1.77 4.39
CA GLU A 266 -34.99 -0.38 4.17
C GLU A 266 -33.94 0.46 3.42
N PHE A 267 -32.66 0.14 3.59
CA PHE A 267 -31.54 0.78 2.91
C PHE A 267 -30.59 -0.26 2.35
N ASP A 268 -30.95 -0.81 1.19
CA ASP A 268 -30.08 -1.69 0.42
C ASP A 268 -28.72 -1.01 0.18
N LYS A 269 -27.66 -1.55 0.79
CA LYS A 269 -26.30 -1.09 0.60
C LYS A 269 -25.26 -2.12 1.05
N PHE A 270 -24.03 -1.89 0.62
CA PHE A 270 -22.87 -2.63 1.09
C PHE A 270 -22.33 -2.02 2.38
N TYR A 271 -21.92 -2.90 3.29
CA TYR A 271 -21.24 -2.53 4.53
C TYR A 271 -19.88 -3.21 4.59
N VAL A 272 -18.89 -2.50 5.13
CA VAL A 272 -17.60 -3.10 5.48
C VAL A 272 -17.82 -4.08 6.63
N ARG A 273 -17.64 -5.37 6.35
CA ARG A 273 -17.68 -6.45 7.35
C ARG A 273 -16.36 -6.56 8.10
N ASP A 274 -15.25 -6.51 7.36
CA ASP A 274 -13.90 -6.61 7.89
C ASP A 274 -12.92 -5.80 7.03
N SER A 275 -11.85 -5.32 7.65
CA SER A 275 -10.77 -4.61 6.97
C SER A 275 -9.42 -4.95 7.61
N LYS A 276 -8.50 -5.43 6.77
CA LYS A 276 -7.13 -5.75 7.17
C LYS A 276 -6.17 -4.88 6.40
N ARG A 277 -5.34 -4.13 7.13
CA ARG A 277 -4.25 -3.35 6.56
C ARG A 277 -2.92 -4.00 6.91
N THR A 278 -2.12 -4.31 5.89
CA THR A 278 -0.77 -4.83 6.05
C THR A 278 0.23 -3.87 5.40
N PHE A 279 1.44 -3.83 5.96
CA PHE A 279 2.56 -3.19 5.29
C PHE A 279 3.36 -4.28 4.61
N ILE A 280 3.49 -4.19 3.28
CA ILE A 280 4.13 -5.24 2.48
C ILE A 280 5.62 -5.31 2.89
N ASP A 281 6.17 -6.52 3.07
CA ASP A 281 7.60 -6.65 3.33
C ASP A 281 8.39 -6.12 2.13
N LEU A 282 9.41 -5.31 2.42
CA LEU A 282 10.27 -4.69 1.42
C LEU A 282 11.27 -5.68 0.82
N ARG A 283 11.42 -6.87 1.43
CA ARG A 283 12.39 -7.88 0.99
C ARG A 283 11.87 -8.77 -0.13
N GLY A 284 10.55 -8.80 -0.35
CA GLY A 284 9.92 -9.75 -1.26
C GLY A 284 9.91 -11.16 -0.68
#